data_AF-A0A9W4S8V3-F1
#
_entry.id   AF-A0A9W4S8V3-F1
#
_cell.length_a   1.000
_cell.length_b   1.000
_cell.length_c   1.000
_cell.angle_alpha   90.00
_cell.angle_beta   90.00
_cell.angle_gamma   90.00
#
_symmetry.space_group_name_H-M   'P 1'
#
loop_
_entity.id
_entity.type
_entity.pdbx_description
1 polymer ?
#
loop_
_entity_poly.entity_id
_entity_poly.type
_entity_poly.pdbx_seq_one_letter_code
_entity_poly.pdbx_strand_id
1 'polypeptide(L)'
;MLEYWGHYLKTRESVQPVTTDAGGWLSRDAQIQEAGLSNFLDTYIVPDPEDPIHYGFTSWDQFYTRDFKHGLRPLACPHDDNVIVSATESTPFYIRRNVQLRDTFWVKNPDGRSNYSLADMLGDEGKAQQFLGECPKIINGAYYSEPLMWGFSPDKGIAHPDIGADALSQSYISAVAKRGVAYIQADNPDIGLMAIVMIGMAEVSSVDFFDKPNGFKKGDKIGRFHFGGSTHCLIFGPNVKLSFNLDAIPNPGVQNPGSPIHVLSRLATVNPSNC
;
A
#
# COMPACT_ATOMS: atom_id res chain seq x y z
N MET A 1 18.89 6.80 -11.28
CA MET A 1 18.84 5.36 -10.94
C MET A 1 17.42 4.84 -10.94
N LEU A 2 16.49 5.45 -10.16
CA LEU A 2 15.05 5.12 -10.16
C LEU A 2 14.40 5.09 -11.55
N GLU A 3 14.60 6.16 -12.33
CA GLU A 3 13.99 6.25 -13.67
C GLU A 3 14.56 5.20 -14.63
N TYR A 4 15.87 4.97 -14.61
CA TYR A 4 16.51 3.95 -15.44
C TYR A 4 15.99 2.54 -15.14
N TRP A 5 15.94 2.15 -13.86
CA TRP A 5 15.39 0.85 -13.46
C TRP A 5 13.90 0.74 -13.79
N GLY A 6 13.12 1.81 -13.57
CA GLY A 6 11.71 1.82 -13.94
C GLY A 6 11.47 1.73 -15.45
N HIS A 7 12.35 2.32 -16.27
CA HIS A 7 12.33 2.12 -17.71
C HIS A 7 12.68 0.69 -18.08
N TYR A 8 13.76 0.13 -17.51
CA TYR A 8 14.17 -1.26 -17.75
C TYR A 8 13.05 -2.25 -17.43
N LEU A 9 12.35 -2.11 -16.31
CA LEU A 9 11.27 -3.03 -15.91
C LEU A 9 10.03 -2.98 -16.81
N LYS A 10 9.96 -1.99 -17.71
CA LYS A 10 8.95 -1.88 -18.76
C LYS A 10 9.41 -2.47 -20.10
N THR A 11 10.66 -2.92 -20.21
CA THR A 11 11.23 -3.51 -21.43
C THR A 11 11.11 -5.03 -21.45
N ARG A 12 11.33 -5.64 -22.62
CA ARG A 12 11.25 -7.10 -22.79
C ARG A 12 12.34 -7.86 -22.06
N GLU A 13 13.49 -7.24 -21.89
CA GLU A 13 14.64 -7.79 -21.19
C GLU A 13 14.31 -8.09 -19.71
N SER A 14 13.35 -7.36 -19.13
CA SER A 14 12.90 -7.56 -17.74
C SER A 14 11.97 -8.76 -17.51
N VAL A 15 11.50 -9.43 -18.55
CA VAL A 15 10.49 -10.51 -18.41
C VAL A 15 11.07 -11.82 -17.87
N GLN A 16 12.39 -11.99 -17.90
CA GLN A 16 13.10 -13.22 -17.53
C GLN A 16 12.59 -13.91 -16.24
N PRO A 17 12.35 -13.23 -15.10
CA PRO A 17 11.83 -13.88 -13.90
C PRO A 17 10.34 -14.24 -13.96
N VAL A 18 9.57 -13.72 -14.92
CA VAL A 18 8.15 -14.03 -15.13
C VAL A 18 8.02 -15.28 -16.00
N THR A 19 8.41 -16.43 -15.47
CA THR A 19 8.40 -17.71 -16.19
C THR A 19 7.75 -18.82 -15.36
N THR A 20 7.20 -19.83 -16.04
CA THR A 20 6.70 -21.08 -15.43
C THR A 20 7.83 -22.05 -15.05
N ASP A 21 9.06 -21.80 -15.51
CA ASP A 21 10.25 -22.57 -15.15
C ASP A 21 10.54 -22.49 -13.64
N ALA A 22 11.27 -23.48 -13.12
CA ALA A 22 11.65 -23.54 -11.71
C ALA A 22 12.36 -22.26 -11.24
N GLY A 23 11.91 -21.70 -10.12
CA GLY A 23 12.40 -20.43 -9.57
C GLY A 23 11.78 -19.17 -10.20
N GLY A 24 10.93 -19.30 -11.23
CA GLY A 24 10.18 -18.20 -11.81
C GLY A 24 8.90 -17.84 -11.02
N TRP A 25 8.38 -16.64 -11.26
CA TRP A 25 7.18 -16.12 -10.58
C TRP A 25 5.86 -16.73 -11.06
N LEU A 26 5.85 -17.47 -12.17
CA LEU A 26 4.69 -18.25 -12.62
C LEU A 26 4.86 -19.76 -12.33
N SER A 27 6.00 -20.13 -11.74
CA SER A 27 6.33 -21.52 -11.44
C SER A 27 5.34 -22.17 -10.50
N ARG A 28 5.28 -23.50 -10.53
CA ARG A 28 4.42 -24.26 -9.62
C ARG A 28 4.72 -23.96 -8.15
N ASP A 29 5.99 -23.81 -7.80
CA ASP A 29 6.42 -23.51 -6.44
C ASP A 29 5.96 -22.12 -6.00
N ALA A 30 6.11 -21.10 -6.86
CA ALA A 30 5.62 -19.76 -6.59
C ALA A 30 4.09 -19.75 -6.35
N GLN A 31 3.32 -20.47 -7.17
CA GLN A 31 1.86 -20.55 -6.99
C GLN A 31 1.42 -21.33 -5.74
N ILE A 32 2.31 -22.13 -5.13
CA ILE A 32 2.05 -22.83 -3.86
C ILE A 32 2.47 -21.98 -2.66
N GLN A 33 3.63 -21.32 -2.75
CA GLN A 33 4.26 -20.62 -1.63
C GLN A 33 3.73 -19.19 -1.48
N GLU A 34 3.43 -18.53 -2.60
CA GLU A 34 2.93 -17.16 -2.62
C GLU A 34 1.40 -17.17 -2.72
N ALA A 35 0.73 -16.88 -1.61
CA ALA A 35 -0.73 -16.88 -1.54
C ALA A 35 -1.36 -16.00 -2.64
N GLY A 36 -0.75 -14.85 -2.94
CA GLY A 36 -1.19 -13.93 -4.00
C GLY A 36 -1.02 -14.46 -5.43
N LEU A 37 -0.30 -15.55 -5.65
CA LEU A 37 -0.10 -16.18 -6.97
C LEU A 37 -0.83 -17.51 -7.10
N SER A 38 -1.48 -17.98 -6.04
CA SER A 38 -2.30 -19.19 -6.09
C SER A 38 -3.41 -19.08 -7.14
N ASN A 39 -3.67 -20.18 -7.86
CA ASN A 39 -4.64 -20.26 -8.95
C ASN A 39 -4.50 -19.09 -9.95
N PHE A 40 -3.27 -18.83 -10.40
CA PHE A 40 -2.91 -17.61 -11.11
C PHE A 40 -3.80 -17.33 -12.33
N LEU A 41 -3.96 -18.34 -13.21
CA LEU A 41 -4.76 -18.23 -14.43
C LEU A 41 -6.25 -18.09 -14.15
N ASP A 42 -6.76 -18.49 -12.99
CA ASP A 42 -8.16 -18.27 -12.61
C ASP A 42 -8.37 -16.89 -12.00
N THR A 43 -7.31 -16.30 -11.44
CA THR A 43 -7.38 -15.06 -10.64
C THR A 43 -7.08 -13.81 -11.47
N TYR A 44 -6.10 -13.88 -12.37
CA TYR A 44 -5.59 -12.71 -13.08
C TYR A 44 -5.93 -12.72 -14.57
N ILE A 45 -6.05 -11.53 -15.13
CA ILE A 45 -6.05 -11.32 -16.58
C ILE A 45 -4.60 -11.46 -17.05
N VAL A 46 -4.39 -12.36 -18.00
CA VAL A 46 -3.10 -12.58 -18.66
C VAL A 46 -3.20 -12.26 -20.15
N PRO A 47 -2.12 -11.76 -20.79
CA PRO A 47 -2.16 -11.43 -22.21
C PRO A 47 -2.40 -12.61 -23.15
N ASP A 48 -1.78 -13.77 -22.87
CA ASP A 48 -1.91 -14.99 -23.66
C ASP A 48 -1.83 -16.23 -22.75
N PRO A 49 -2.98 -16.83 -22.34
CA PRO A 49 -2.96 -17.98 -21.45
C PRO A 49 -2.38 -19.25 -22.09
N GLU A 50 -2.25 -19.30 -23.43
CA GLU A 50 -1.70 -20.44 -24.16
C GLU A 50 -0.17 -20.38 -24.28
N ASP A 51 0.46 -19.23 -24.00
CA ASP A 51 1.91 -19.12 -23.89
C ASP A 51 2.38 -19.90 -22.65
N PRO A 52 3.11 -21.01 -22.82
CA PRO A 52 3.44 -21.90 -21.71
C PRO A 52 4.53 -21.34 -20.79
N ILE A 53 5.24 -20.27 -21.20
CA ILE A 53 6.39 -19.74 -20.49
C ILE A 53 6.01 -18.46 -19.74
N HIS A 54 5.50 -17.45 -20.44
CA HIS A 54 5.30 -16.12 -19.87
C HIS A 54 3.82 -15.73 -19.73
N TYR A 55 2.87 -16.60 -20.10
CA TYR A 55 1.45 -16.25 -20.26
C TYR A 55 1.22 -14.97 -21.09
N GLY A 56 2.12 -14.69 -22.04
CA GLY A 56 2.08 -13.51 -22.90
C GLY A 56 2.54 -12.21 -22.26
N PHE A 57 3.00 -12.22 -21.00
CA PHE A 57 3.63 -11.03 -20.41
C PHE A 57 4.89 -10.66 -21.18
N THR A 58 5.08 -9.37 -21.43
CA THR A 58 6.23 -8.85 -22.18
C THR A 58 7.21 -8.10 -21.29
N SER A 59 6.91 -7.83 -20.02
CA SER A 59 7.80 -7.14 -19.09
C SER A 59 7.42 -7.45 -17.64
N TRP A 60 8.35 -7.19 -16.72
CA TRP A 60 8.09 -7.31 -15.29
C TRP A 60 6.95 -6.39 -14.84
N ASP A 61 6.92 -5.15 -15.31
CA ASP A 61 5.89 -4.17 -14.94
C ASP A 61 4.48 -4.59 -15.38
N GLN A 62 4.35 -5.23 -16.55
CA GLN A 62 3.05 -5.74 -17.03
C GLN A 62 2.55 -6.88 -16.15
N PHE A 63 3.45 -7.79 -15.74
CA PHE A 63 3.13 -8.85 -14.77
C PHE A 63 2.76 -8.24 -13.42
N TYR A 64 3.55 -7.30 -12.91
CA TYR A 64 3.35 -6.71 -11.59
C TYR A 64 2.03 -5.94 -11.48
N THR A 65 1.70 -5.16 -12.52
CA THR A 65 0.49 -4.30 -12.56
C THR A 65 -0.74 -4.96 -13.19
N ARG A 66 -0.71 -6.28 -13.35
CA ARG A 66 -1.81 -7.08 -13.91
C ARG A 66 -3.11 -6.88 -13.13
N ASP A 67 -4.22 -7.02 -13.85
CA ASP A 67 -5.56 -6.89 -13.29
C ASP A 67 -6.15 -8.24 -12.86
N PHE A 68 -7.03 -8.21 -11.85
CA PHE A 68 -7.88 -9.35 -11.52
C PHE A 68 -8.90 -9.60 -12.63
N LYS A 69 -9.30 -10.86 -12.84
CA LYS A 69 -10.46 -11.14 -13.67
C LYS A 69 -11.72 -10.48 -13.12
N HIS A 70 -12.60 -10.08 -14.03
CA HIS A 70 -13.84 -9.39 -13.69
C HIS A 70 -14.69 -10.21 -12.71
N GLY A 71 -15.23 -9.55 -11.69
CA GLY A 71 -16.14 -10.16 -10.71
C GLY A 71 -15.48 -10.87 -9.53
N LEU A 72 -14.17 -11.09 -9.54
CA LEU A 72 -13.47 -11.77 -8.43
C LEU A 72 -13.31 -10.94 -7.16
N ARG A 73 -13.44 -9.62 -7.29
CA ARG A 73 -13.38 -8.64 -6.18
C ARG A 73 -14.63 -7.79 -6.22
N PRO A 74 -15.78 -8.31 -5.75
CA PRO A 74 -17.02 -7.54 -5.75
C PRO A 74 -16.92 -6.38 -4.75
N LEU A 75 -17.47 -5.22 -5.12
CA LEU A 75 -17.54 -4.08 -4.22
C LEU A 75 -18.45 -4.38 -3.03
N ALA A 76 -17.90 -4.32 -1.82
CA ALA A 76 -18.69 -4.50 -0.60
C ALA A 76 -19.61 -3.29 -0.36
N CYS A 77 -20.88 -3.57 -0.12
CA CYS A 77 -21.93 -2.58 0.22
C CYS A 77 -21.94 -1.39 -0.76
N PRO A 78 -22.22 -1.62 -2.06
CA PRO A 78 -22.09 -0.59 -3.10
C PRO A 78 -23.04 0.60 -2.95
N HIS A 79 -24.09 0.46 -2.15
CA HIS A 79 -25.11 1.50 -1.90
C HIS A 79 -25.08 2.03 -0.46
N ASP A 80 -24.07 1.67 0.33
CA ASP A 80 -23.89 2.16 1.69
C ASP A 80 -22.63 3.03 1.77
N ASP A 81 -22.85 4.34 1.80
CA ASP A 81 -21.80 5.35 1.84
C ASP A 81 -21.13 5.45 3.22
N ASN A 82 -21.63 4.74 4.24
CA ASN A 82 -20.97 4.63 5.54
C ASN A 82 -19.91 3.53 5.55
N VAL A 83 -19.88 2.65 4.54
CA VAL A 83 -18.91 1.56 4.46
C VAL A 83 -17.68 2.00 3.67
N ILE A 84 -16.52 1.97 4.33
CA ILE A 84 -15.21 2.13 3.71
C ILE A 84 -14.71 0.75 3.30
N VAL A 85 -14.21 0.64 2.07
CA VAL A 85 -13.67 -0.61 1.52
C VAL A 85 -12.16 -0.58 1.46
N SER A 86 -11.52 -1.75 1.48
CA SER A 86 -10.07 -1.88 1.36
C SER A 86 -9.61 -1.35 0.00
N ALA A 87 -8.58 -0.49 0.02
CA ALA A 87 -8.01 0.11 -1.19
C ALA A 87 -7.06 -0.82 -1.95
N THR A 88 -6.52 -1.85 -1.28
CA THR A 88 -5.55 -2.80 -1.83
C THR A 88 -5.75 -4.22 -1.27
N GLU A 89 -5.15 -5.22 -1.93
CA GLU A 89 -4.95 -6.53 -1.30
C GLU A 89 -3.78 -6.44 -0.33
N SER A 90 -4.07 -6.33 0.96
CA SER A 90 -3.04 -6.08 1.98
C SER A 90 -3.52 -6.50 3.35
N THR A 91 -2.59 -6.82 4.25
CA THR A 91 -2.95 -6.93 5.66
C THR A 91 -2.72 -5.60 6.39
N PRO A 92 -3.69 -5.12 7.19
CA PRO A 92 -3.50 -3.93 8.00
C PRO A 92 -2.29 -4.05 8.92
N PHE A 93 -1.28 -3.22 8.65
CA PHE A 93 -0.11 -3.15 9.50
C PHE A 93 -0.48 -2.52 10.84
N TYR A 94 -1.18 -1.37 10.80
CA TYR A 94 -1.38 -0.60 12.00
C TYR A 94 -2.53 0.41 11.99
N ILE A 95 -3.15 0.62 13.17
CA ILE A 95 -4.18 1.64 13.40
C ILE A 95 -3.71 2.55 14.54
N ARG A 96 -3.48 3.83 14.24
CA ARG A 96 -3.21 4.88 15.24
C ARG A 96 -4.38 5.85 15.32
N ARG A 97 -4.72 6.23 16.55
CA ARG A 97 -5.67 7.29 16.86
C ARG A 97 -4.91 8.46 17.47
N ASN A 98 -5.48 9.66 17.39
CA ASN A 98 -4.89 10.88 17.94
C ASN A 98 -3.47 11.15 17.39
N VAL A 99 -3.29 10.94 16.08
CA VAL A 99 -2.01 11.26 15.41
C VAL A 99 -1.74 12.75 15.51
N GLN A 100 -0.51 13.12 15.86
CA GLN A 100 -0.12 14.51 16.08
C GLN A 100 0.32 15.18 14.77
N LEU A 101 0.20 16.51 14.72
CA LEU A 101 0.72 17.30 13.60
C LEU A 101 2.23 17.08 13.41
N ARG A 102 2.97 17.05 14.52
CA ARG A 102 4.38 16.67 14.60
C ARG A 102 4.59 15.63 15.69
N ASP A 103 5.42 14.63 15.40
CA ASP A 103 5.76 13.57 16.35
C ASP A 103 7.15 12.98 16.06
N THR A 104 7.72 12.23 17.00
CA THR A 104 8.97 11.50 16.81
C THR A 104 8.73 10.23 15.99
N PHE A 105 8.83 10.36 14.67
CA PHE A 105 8.67 9.24 13.74
C PHE A 105 9.97 8.44 13.51
N TRP A 106 11.11 8.95 13.96
CA TRP A 106 12.44 8.31 13.78
C TRP A 106 12.89 7.49 14.99
N VAL A 107 12.02 7.29 16.00
CA VAL A 107 12.32 6.51 17.22
C VAL A 107 11.36 5.33 17.32
N LYS A 108 11.84 4.21 17.88
CA LYS A 108 11.05 3.02 18.23
C LYS A 108 10.40 3.25 19.58
N ASN A 109 9.07 3.21 19.62
CA ASN A 109 8.30 3.31 20.84
C ASN A 109 8.29 1.98 21.61
N PRO A 110 7.82 1.95 22.87
CA PRO A 110 7.76 0.72 23.67
C PRO A 110 6.95 -0.43 23.03
N ASP A 111 6.03 -0.12 22.13
CA ASP A 111 5.26 -1.09 21.35
C ASP A 111 6.02 -1.67 20.14
N GLY A 112 7.28 -1.28 19.98
CA GLY A 112 8.11 -1.67 18.86
C GLY A 112 7.67 -1.04 17.54
N ARG A 113 7.12 0.17 17.53
CA ARG A 113 6.74 0.87 16.29
C ARG A 113 7.10 2.34 16.36
N SER A 114 7.21 3.01 15.22
CA SER A 114 7.39 4.47 15.19
C SER A 114 6.05 5.21 15.21
N ASN A 115 6.08 6.48 15.63
CA ASN A 115 4.92 7.36 15.53
C ASN A 115 4.74 7.87 14.08
N TYR A 116 3.57 8.44 13.82
CA TYR A 116 3.25 9.13 12.58
C TYR A 116 3.26 10.64 12.84
N SER A 117 3.93 11.38 11.96
CA SER A 117 3.97 12.84 12.00
C SER A 117 3.27 13.38 10.76
N LEU A 118 2.09 13.99 10.92
CA LEU A 118 1.26 14.39 9.77
C LEU A 118 1.96 15.40 8.86
N ALA A 119 2.67 16.38 9.43
CA ALA A 119 3.41 17.37 8.65
C ALA A 119 4.48 16.71 7.78
N ASP A 120 5.21 15.72 8.33
CA ASP A 120 6.23 14.99 7.60
C ASP A 120 5.59 14.05 6.56
N MET A 121 4.57 13.27 6.92
CA MET A 121 3.87 12.38 5.98
C MET A 121 3.26 13.14 4.79
N LEU A 122 2.63 14.28 5.05
CA LEU A 122 1.93 15.07 4.03
C LEU A 122 2.85 16.06 3.30
N GLY A 123 4.08 16.26 3.80
CA GLY A 123 5.11 17.14 3.21
C GLY A 123 4.71 18.62 3.11
N ASP A 124 3.70 19.04 3.86
CA ASP A 124 3.18 20.41 3.89
C ASP A 124 2.48 20.64 5.23
N GLU A 125 3.13 21.38 6.13
CA GLU A 125 2.63 21.62 7.48
C GLU A 125 1.35 22.44 7.50
N GLY A 126 1.23 23.49 6.67
CA GLY A 126 0.04 24.34 6.64
C GLY A 126 -1.20 23.54 6.22
N LYS A 127 -1.04 22.68 5.21
CA LYS A 127 -2.12 21.77 4.77
C LYS A 127 -2.39 20.65 5.76
N ALA A 128 -1.36 20.13 6.42
CA ALA A 128 -1.54 19.14 7.49
C ALA A 128 -2.29 19.73 8.70
N GLN A 129 -2.01 20.99 9.05
CA GLN A 129 -2.63 21.69 10.18
C GLN A 129 -4.12 21.96 9.95
N GLN A 130 -4.48 22.33 8.73
CA GLN A 130 -5.87 22.64 8.37
C GLN A 130 -6.62 21.43 7.81
N PHE A 131 -5.90 20.33 7.55
CA PHE A 131 -6.36 19.17 6.80
C PHE A 131 -7.20 19.62 5.59
N LEU A 132 -6.56 20.32 4.65
CA LEU A 132 -7.21 20.84 3.44
C LEU A 132 -6.86 20.01 2.20
N GLY A 133 -7.84 19.89 1.30
CA GLY A 133 -7.72 19.10 0.08
C GLY A 133 -7.29 19.90 -1.14
N GLU A 134 -6.37 19.34 -1.93
CA GLU A 134 -5.99 19.79 -3.27
C GLU A 134 -5.76 18.56 -4.18
N CYS A 135 -5.37 18.79 -5.43
CA CYS A 135 -5.00 17.74 -6.39
C CYS A 135 -3.90 16.81 -5.82
N PRO A 136 -3.87 15.53 -6.24
CA PRO A 136 -2.82 14.60 -5.87
C PRO A 136 -1.42 15.16 -6.14
N LYS A 137 -0.50 14.97 -5.19
CA LYS A 137 0.89 15.43 -5.29
C LYS A 137 1.87 14.30 -5.02
N ILE A 138 2.97 14.29 -5.76
CA ILE A 138 4.11 13.41 -5.47
C ILE A 138 5.09 14.18 -4.60
N ILE A 139 5.50 13.56 -3.50
CA ILE A 139 6.54 14.05 -2.60
C ILE A 139 7.78 13.19 -2.85
N ASN A 140 8.85 13.84 -3.30
CA ASN A 140 10.15 13.20 -3.43
C ASN A 140 10.69 12.84 -2.03
N GLY A 141 11.31 11.68 -1.93
CA GLY A 141 11.86 11.17 -0.68
C GLY A 141 13.04 10.25 -0.94
N ALA A 142 13.54 9.63 0.12
CA ALA A 142 14.63 8.68 0.03
C ALA A 142 14.25 7.47 -0.84
N TYR A 143 15.22 7.02 -1.64
CA TYR A 143 15.12 5.82 -2.47
C TYR A 143 15.00 4.55 -1.61
N TYR A 144 15.85 4.49 -0.59
CA TYR A 144 15.88 3.46 0.42
C TYR A 144 16.36 4.14 1.70
N SER A 145 15.62 3.92 2.78
CA SER A 145 15.98 4.44 4.08
C SER A 145 15.42 3.53 5.14
N GLU A 146 16.32 2.92 5.89
CA GLU A 146 15.98 2.17 7.07
C GLU A 146 16.69 2.81 8.25
N PRO A 147 15.96 3.09 9.34
CA PRO A 147 16.59 3.64 10.53
C PRO A 147 17.41 2.53 11.18
N LEU A 148 18.57 2.88 11.75
CA LEU A 148 19.51 1.93 12.35
C LEU A 148 18.84 0.98 13.37
N MET A 149 17.83 1.46 14.11
CA MET A 149 17.07 0.68 15.09
C MET A 149 16.16 -0.41 14.50
N TRP A 150 16.01 -0.44 13.17
CA TRP A 150 15.26 -1.43 12.42
C TRP A 150 16.11 -2.15 11.40
N GLY A 151 17.17 -1.52 10.87
CA GLY A 151 17.92 -2.03 9.72
C GLY A 151 19.07 -2.97 10.04
N PHE A 152 19.55 -3.07 11.28
CA PHE A 152 20.69 -3.92 11.62
C PHE A 152 20.50 -4.66 12.95
N SER A 153 20.68 -5.98 12.92
CA SER A 153 20.69 -6.85 14.10
C SER A 153 21.96 -7.71 14.09
N PRO A 154 22.60 -7.98 15.25
CA PRO A 154 22.26 -7.50 16.59
C PRO A 154 22.85 -6.12 16.93
N ASP A 155 22.21 -5.40 17.87
CA ASP A 155 22.74 -4.17 18.50
C ASP A 155 24.10 -4.39 19.21
N LYS A 156 24.48 -5.67 19.41
CA LYS A 156 25.77 -6.11 19.96
C LYS A 156 26.31 -7.28 19.14
N GLY A 157 27.41 -7.06 18.42
CA GLY A 157 28.07 -8.11 17.61
C GLY A 157 28.35 -7.62 16.19
N ILE A 158 28.48 -8.56 15.24
CA ILE A 158 28.62 -8.23 13.83
C ILE A 158 27.23 -7.85 13.30
N ALA A 159 27.06 -6.58 12.90
CA ALA A 159 25.81 -6.10 12.35
C ALA A 159 25.47 -6.82 11.03
N HIS A 160 24.26 -7.34 10.93
CA HIS A 160 23.68 -7.90 9.71
C HIS A 160 22.36 -7.18 9.42
N PRO A 161 21.96 -7.00 8.15
CA PRO A 161 20.65 -6.45 7.81
C PRO A 161 19.54 -7.23 8.53
N ASP A 162 18.64 -6.55 9.22
CA ASP A 162 17.50 -7.21 9.86
C ASP A 162 16.50 -7.65 8.78
N ILE A 163 16.17 -8.95 8.78
CA ILE A 163 15.31 -9.60 7.79
C ILE A 163 13.87 -9.04 7.81
N GLY A 164 13.47 -8.30 8.87
CA GLY A 164 12.16 -7.63 8.96
C GLY A 164 12.21 -6.10 8.98
N ALA A 165 13.36 -5.49 8.67
CA ALA A 165 13.56 -4.05 8.75
C ALA A 165 12.56 -3.25 7.89
N ASP A 166 12.30 -3.74 6.70
CA ASP A 166 11.37 -3.16 5.71
C ASP A 166 9.93 -3.17 6.24
N ALA A 167 9.48 -4.30 6.79
CA ALA A 167 8.15 -4.47 7.35
C ALA A 167 7.95 -3.64 8.62
N LEU A 168 8.97 -3.53 9.47
CA LEU A 168 8.91 -2.84 10.76
C LEU A 168 9.14 -1.33 10.66
N SER A 169 9.81 -0.87 9.60
CA SER A 169 10.04 0.55 9.34
C SER A 169 8.89 1.25 8.58
N GLN A 170 7.77 0.56 8.31
CA GLN A 170 6.63 1.11 7.57
C GLN A 170 6.11 2.46 8.10
N SER A 171 6.06 2.64 9.43
CA SER A 171 5.69 3.94 10.01
C SER A 171 6.70 5.04 9.70
N TYR A 172 7.99 4.72 9.73
CA TYR A 172 9.08 5.66 9.44
C TYR A 172 9.11 6.07 7.96
N ILE A 173 9.02 5.09 7.05
CA ILE A 173 9.05 5.36 5.60
C ILE A 173 7.85 6.17 5.12
N SER A 174 6.75 6.18 5.88
CA SER A 174 5.60 7.08 5.60
C SER A 174 5.98 8.56 5.59
N ALA A 175 7.05 8.94 6.30
CA ALA A 175 7.57 10.30 6.36
C ALA A 175 8.77 10.55 5.42
N VAL A 176 9.60 9.53 5.14
CA VAL A 176 10.88 9.73 4.44
C VAL A 176 10.93 9.17 3.02
N ALA A 177 10.16 8.13 2.69
CA ALA A 177 10.20 7.54 1.36
C ALA A 177 9.45 8.40 0.35
N LYS A 178 9.77 8.24 -0.94
CA LYS A 178 8.95 8.85 -1.99
C LYS A 178 7.52 8.29 -1.90
N ARG A 179 6.56 9.22 -1.95
CA ARG A 179 5.15 8.93 -1.70
C ARG A 179 4.25 9.85 -2.48
N GLY A 180 3.07 9.36 -2.83
CA GLY A 180 1.99 10.14 -3.39
C GLY A 180 0.95 10.46 -2.32
N VAL A 181 0.52 11.71 -2.24
CA VAL A 181 -0.55 12.15 -1.32
C VAL A 181 -1.73 12.63 -2.16
N ALA A 182 -2.91 12.06 -1.93
CA ALA A 182 -4.15 12.57 -2.49
C ALA A 182 -5.15 12.84 -1.38
N TYR A 183 -5.79 14.00 -1.45
CA TYR A 183 -6.90 14.34 -0.58
C TYR A 183 -8.21 14.06 -1.29
N ILE A 184 -9.15 13.45 -0.57
CA ILE A 184 -10.44 13.04 -1.10
C ILE A 184 -11.49 13.68 -0.20
N GLN A 185 -12.28 14.59 -0.78
CA GLN A 185 -13.49 15.08 -0.14
C GLN A 185 -14.58 14.05 -0.41
N ALA A 186 -14.95 13.26 0.59
CA ALA A 186 -16.05 12.33 0.47
C ALA A 186 -17.39 13.08 0.45
N ASP A 187 -18.34 12.58 -0.35
CA ASP A 187 -19.72 13.08 -0.37
C ASP A 187 -20.45 12.79 0.94
N ASN A 188 -20.07 11.73 1.65
CA ASN A 188 -20.56 11.44 3.00
C ASN A 188 -19.93 12.43 4.01
N PRO A 189 -20.70 13.34 4.63
CA PRO A 189 -20.17 14.34 5.54
C PRO A 189 -19.62 13.76 6.85
N ASP A 190 -20.04 12.55 7.25
CA ASP A 190 -19.48 11.86 8.43
C ASP A 190 -18.06 11.31 8.17
N ILE A 191 -17.65 11.16 6.90
CA ILE A 191 -16.26 10.93 6.49
C ILE A 191 -15.56 12.27 6.28
N GLY A 192 -16.20 13.17 5.52
CA GLY A 192 -15.66 14.47 5.16
C GLY A 192 -14.37 14.36 4.35
N LEU A 193 -13.42 15.25 4.60
CA LEU A 193 -12.11 15.15 3.98
C LEU A 193 -11.33 13.97 4.58
N MET A 194 -10.68 13.19 3.71
CA MET A 194 -9.69 12.19 4.07
C MET A 194 -8.46 12.33 3.16
N ALA A 195 -7.36 11.68 3.54
CA ALA A 195 -6.18 11.59 2.69
C ALA A 195 -5.76 10.12 2.51
N ILE A 196 -5.27 9.80 1.32
CA ILE A 196 -4.49 8.61 1.06
C ILE A 196 -3.03 8.99 0.84
N VAL A 197 -2.14 8.26 1.49
CA VAL A 197 -0.69 8.34 1.27
C VAL A 197 -0.23 7.01 0.70
N MET A 198 0.13 6.98 -0.57
CA MET A 198 0.72 5.83 -1.25
C MET A 198 2.24 5.89 -1.09
N ILE A 199 2.86 4.87 -0.51
CA ILE A 199 4.26 4.88 -0.06
C ILE A 199 5.02 3.76 -0.77
N GLY A 200 6.09 4.10 -1.50
CA GLY A 200 6.99 3.10 -2.06
C GLY A 200 7.92 2.50 -1.00
N MET A 201 8.20 1.20 -1.08
CA MET A 201 9.12 0.48 -0.19
C MET A 201 10.26 -0.18 -0.97
N ALA A 202 11.38 -0.41 -0.29
CA ALA A 202 12.52 -1.24 -0.73
C ALA A 202 12.89 -1.10 -2.22
N GLU A 203 13.86 -0.24 -2.52
CA GLU A 203 14.48 -0.06 -3.85
C GLU A 203 13.54 0.44 -4.96
N VAL A 204 12.26 0.67 -4.66
CA VAL A 204 11.30 1.12 -5.66
C VAL A 204 10.29 2.09 -5.06
N SER A 205 10.17 3.25 -5.70
CA SER A 205 9.25 4.30 -5.28
C SER A 205 8.49 4.89 -6.45
N SER A 206 7.74 4.03 -7.15
CA SER A 206 6.83 4.46 -8.20
C SER A 206 5.41 4.51 -7.61
N VAL A 207 4.77 5.66 -7.79
CA VAL A 207 3.41 5.90 -7.33
C VAL A 207 2.77 6.74 -8.41
N ASP A 208 1.77 6.16 -9.06
CA ASP A 208 1.05 6.82 -10.14
C ASP A 208 -0.42 6.93 -9.74
N PHE A 209 -0.93 8.15 -9.67
CA PHE A 209 -2.37 8.40 -9.55
C PHE A 209 -2.99 8.42 -10.94
N PHE A 210 -4.17 7.83 -11.09
CA PHE A 210 -4.92 7.93 -12.34
C PHE A 210 -5.62 9.27 -12.42
N ASP A 211 -5.61 9.86 -13.62
CA ASP A 211 -6.36 11.07 -13.86
C ASP A 211 -7.86 10.75 -13.83
N LYS A 212 -8.61 11.54 -13.06
CA LYS A 212 -10.06 11.44 -13.00
C LYS A 212 -10.68 12.82 -12.74
N PRO A 213 -10.88 13.62 -13.80
CA PRO A 213 -11.27 15.02 -13.67
C PRO A 213 -12.64 15.22 -13.00
N ASN A 214 -13.51 14.21 -13.02
CA ASN A 214 -14.84 14.26 -12.41
C ASN A 214 -14.92 13.57 -11.03
N GLY A 215 -13.77 13.33 -10.39
CA GLY A 215 -13.72 12.62 -9.11
C GLY A 215 -13.94 11.11 -9.22
N PHE A 216 -13.74 10.41 -8.11
CA PHE A 216 -13.83 8.95 -8.01
C PHE A 216 -15.13 8.52 -7.32
N LYS A 217 -15.71 7.43 -7.80
CA LYS A 217 -16.75 6.68 -7.10
C LYS A 217 -16.11 5.61 -6.23
N LYS A 218 -16.86 5.18 -5.20
CA LYS A 218 -16.48 4.06 -4.36
C LYS A 218 -16.14 2.83 -5.22
N GLY A 219 -14.94 2.29 -5.01
CA GLY A 219 -14.42 1.12 -5.73
C GLY A 219 -13.69 1.41 -7.04
N ASP A 220 -13.63 2.66 -7.49
CA ASP A 220 -12.79 3.03 -8.62
C ASP A 220 -11.30 2.90 -8.26
N LYS A 221 -10.48 2.54 -9.26
CA LYS A 221 -9.03 2.59 -9.11
C LYS A 221 -8.57 4.04 -9.08
N ILE A 222 -7.82 4.40 -8.04
CA ILE A 222 -7.28 5.76 -7.83
C ILE A 222 -5.84 5.91 -8.30
N GLY A 223 -5.13 4.80 -8.44
CA GLY A 223 -3.72 4.77 -8.80
C GLY A 223 -3.16 3.35 -8.77
N ARG A 224 -1.85 3.24 -8.95
CA ARG A 224 -1.10 1.99 -8.81
C ARG A 224 0.34 2.25 -8.35
N PHE A 225 0.95 1.20 -7.84
CA PHE A 225 2.40 1.09 -7.70
C PHE A 225 2.96 0.35 -8.92
N HIS A 226 4.21 0.62 -9.27
CA HIS A 226 4.96 -0.12 -10.28
C HIS A 226 6.19 -0.78 -9.63
N PHE A 227 6.28 -2.10 -9.68
CA PHE A 227 7.42 -2.89 -9.18
C PHE A 227 7.80 -2.65 -7.69
N GLY A 228 8.52 -3.60 -7.07
CA GLY A 228 9.00 -3.50 -5.68
C GLY A 228 7.93 -3.61 -4.58
N GLY A 229 8.28 -3.15 -3.38
CA GLY A 229 7.38 -3.17 -2.23
C GLY A 229 6.52 -1.91 -2.16
N SER A 230 5.36 -1.99 -1.53
CA SER A 230 4.49 -0.84 -1.33
C SER A 230 3.71 -0.94 -0.03
N THR A 231 3.37 0.22 0.53
CA THR A 231 2.41 0.35 1.63
C THR A 231 1.58 1.61 1.43
N HIS A 232 0.52 1.76 2.23
CA HIS A 232 -0.31 2.96 2.17
C HIS A 232 -0.89 3.31 3.54
N CYS A 233 -1.26 4.58 3.69
CA CYS A 233 -2.02 5.07 4.84
C CYS A 233 -3.33 5.68 4.37
N LEU A 234 -4.42 5.35 5.08
CA LEU A 234 -5.67 6.09 5.03
C LEU A 234 -5.74 6.98 6.28
N ILE A 235 -5.89 8.29 6.07
CA ILE A 235 -5.91 9.29 7.14
C ILE A 235 -7.29 9.94 7.14
N PHE A 236 -7.94 9.93 8.29
CA PHE A 236 -9.28 10.49 8.48
C PHE A 236 -9.22 11.70 9.42
N GLY A 237 -10.17 12.62 9.25
CA GLY A 237 -10.30 13.78 10.12
C GLY A 237 -10.55 13.40 11.59
N PRO A 238 -10.25 14.30 12.54
CA PRO A 238 -10.26 14.00 13.98
C PRO A 238 -11.63 13.58 14.53
N ASN A 239 -12.72 13.95 13.85
CA ASN A 239 -14.09 13.68 14.28
C ASN A 239 -14.69 12.39 13.67
N VAL A 240 -13.97 11.72 12.75
CA VAL A 240 -14.48 10.54 12.07
C VAL A 240 -14.45 9.34 13.01
N LYS A 241 -15.62 8.75 13.28
CA LYS A 241 -15.77 7.59 14.16
C LYS A 241 -15.81 6.30 13.36
N LEU A 242 -14.71 5.56 13.31
CA LEU A 242 -14.62 4.29 12.58
C LEU A 242 -14.74 3.06 13.49
N SER A 243 -15.61 2.14 13.07
CA SER A 243 -15.66 0.74 13.52
C SER A 243 -14.99 -0.14 12.47
N PHE A 244 -13.82 -0.68 12.78
CA PHE A 244 -13.10 -1.59 11.88
C PHE A 244 -13.72 -2.97 11.87
N ASN A 245 -13.73 -3.61 10.70
CA ASN A 245 -14.11 -5.00 10.57
C ASN A 245 -13.07 -5.88 11.31
N LEU A 246 -13.46 -7.05 11.85
CA LEU A 246 -12.58 -7.82 12.75
C LEU A 246 -11.27 -8.27 12.09
N ASP A 247 -11.34 -8.66 10.81
CA ASP A 247 -10.20 -8.99 9.96
C ASP A 247 -9.33 -7.77 9.63
N ALA A 248 -9.88 -6.57 9.77
CA ALA A 248 -9.19 -5.30 9.58
C ALA A 248 -8.44 -4.78 10.81
N ILE A 249 -8.54 -5.47 11.95
CA ILE A 249 -7.85 -5.07 13.18
C ILE A 249 -6.46 -5.74 13.20
N PRO A 250 -5.36 -4.96 13.18
CA PRO A 250 -4.01 -5.51 13.24
C PRO A 250 -3.80 -6.31 14.54
N ASN A 251 -3.19 -7.48 14.44
CA ASN A 251 -2.76 -8.23 15.61
C ASN A 251 -1.33 -7.79 16.01
N PRO A 252 -1.15 -7.08 17.14
CA PRO A 252 0.16 -6.52 17.50
C PRO A 252 1.22 -7.58 17.81
N GLY A 253 0.80 -8.81 18.15
CA GLY A 253 1.67 -9.89 18.60
C GLY A 253 2.11 -10.87 17.52
N VAL A 254 1.71 -10.68 16.25
CA VAL A 254 2.03 -11.60 15.15
C VAL A 254 2.80 -10.82 14.07
N GLN A 255 4.07 -11.18 13.87
CA GLN A 255 4.90 -10.63 12.78
C GLN A 255 4.37 -11.01 11.40
N ASN A 256 3.60 -12.10 11.28
CA ASN A 256 2.90 -12.52 10.07
C ASN A 256 1.41 -12.17 10.14
N PRO A 257 0.97 -11.09 9.49
CA PRO A 257 -0.36 -10.56 9.69
C PRO A 257 -1.34 -11.38 8.82
N GLY A 258 -1.93 -12.44 9.39
CA GLY A 258 -3.11 -13.14 8.88
C GLY A 258 -3.18 -13.43 7.36
N SER A 259 -4.39 -13.64 6.85
CA SER A 259 -4.64 -13.59 5.40
C SER A 259 -4.88 -12.14 4.98
N PRO A 260 -4.42 -11.72 3.79
CA PRO A 260 -4.64 -10.36 3.32
C PRO A 260 -6.13 -10.06 3.16
N ILE A 261 -6.52 -8.82 3.43
CA ILE A 261 -7.87 -8.34 3.15
C ILE A 261 -7.94 -8.07 1.67
N HIS A 262 -8.91 -8.67 1.00
CA HIS A 262 -9.13 -8.45 -0.43
C HIS A 262 -9.48 -6.98 -0.71
N VAL A 263 -8.96 -6.45 -1.80
CA VAL A 263 -9.37 -5.14 -2.31
C VAL A 263 -10.89 -5.10 -2.53
N LEU A 264 -11.52 -3.95 -2.30
CA LEU A 264 -12.97 -3.72 -2.40
C LEU A 264 -13.84 -4.41 -1.32
N SER A 265 -13.26 -5.22 -0.43
CA SER A 265 -13.97 -5.79 0.72
C SER A 265 -14.16 -4.75 1.84
N ARG A 266 -15.09 -5.00 2.76
CA ARG A 266 -15.40 -4.06 3.87
C ARG A 266 -14.18 -3.93 4.80
N LEU A 267 -13.67 -2.70 4.93
CA LEU A 267 -12.57 -2.37 5.84
C LEU A 267 -13.10 -1.81 7.17
N ALA A 268 -14.02 -0.86 7.09
CA ALA A 268 -14.59 -0.20 8.26
C ALA A 268 -15.99 0.37 7.95
N THR A 269 -16.73 0.68 9.00
CA THR A 269 -17.98 1.43 8.94
C THR A 269 -17.81 2.73 9.72
N VAL A 270 -18.29 3.82 9.12
CA VAL A 270 -18.37 5.14 9.74
C VAL A 270 -19.62 5.19 10.59
N ASN A 271 -19.48 5.55 11.85
CA ASN A 271 -20.60 5.76 12.75
C ASN A 271 -20.97 7.25 12.69
N PRO A 272 -22.23 7.58 12.33
CA PRO A 272 -22.67 8.97 12.28
C PRO A 272 -22.40 9.70 13.58
N SER A 273 -22.07 10.98 13.48
CA SER A 273 -21.72 11.78 14.66
C SER A 273 -22.91 12.04 15.59
N ASN A 274 -24.13 11.71 15.16
CA ASN A 274 -25.38 11.90 15.90
C ASN A 274 -25.80 10.65 16.71
N CYS A 275 -25.34 10.61 17.97
CA CYS A 275 -26.03 10.05 19.14
C CYS A 275 -25.52 10.79 20.37
#